data_AF-A0A3E2U219-F1
#
_entry.id   AF-A0A3E2U219-F1
#
_cell.length_a   1.000
_cell.length_b   1.000
_cell.length_c   1.000
_cell.angle_alpha   90.00
_cell.angle_beta   90.00
_cell.angle_gamma   90.00
#
_symmetry.space_group_name_H-M   'P 1'
#
loop_
_entity.id
_entity.type
_entity.pdbx_description
1 polymer ?
#
loop_
_entity_poly.entity_id
_entity_poly.type
_entity_poly.pdbx_seq_one_letter_code
_entity_poly.pdbx_strand_id
1 'polypeptide(L)' 'MARKAKVVPETPFMNVKDAARVTGLSECYLRKQLKEGNIPHIMSGRCIRINVPALLRQMDAVK' A
#
# COMPACT_ATOMS: atom_id res chain seq x y z
N MET A 1 -25.57 15.56 1.78
CA MET A 1 -24.19 16.00 2.06
C MET A 1 -23.25 15.19 1.18
N ALA A 2 -22.53 15.85 0.26
CA ALA A 2 -21.72 15.20 -0.76
C ALA A 2 -20.69 14.24 -0.12
N ARG A 3 -20.67 12.99 -0.56
CA ARG A 3 -19.55 12.08 -0.30
C ARG A 3 -18.32 12.70 -0.94
N LYS A 4 -17.48 13.38 -0.15
CA LYS A 4 -16.14 13.75 -0.56
C LYS A 4 -15.44 12.44 -0.93
N ALA A 5 -15.29 12.16 -2.21
CA ALA A 5 -14.31 11.19 -2.68
C ALA A 5 -12.99 11.61 -2.04
N LYS A 6 -12.46 10.79 -1.13
CA LYS A 6 -11.15 11.05 -0.53
C LYS A 6 -10.16 11.07 -1.70
N VAL A 7 -9.78 12.28 -2.11
CA VAL A 7 -8.66 12.51 -3.00
C VAL A 7 -7.51 11.69 -2.43
N VAL A 8 -6.97 10.80 -3.25
CA VAL A 8 -5.86 9.91 -2.91
C VAL A 8 -4.85 10.76 -2.14
N PRO A 9 -4.49 10.39 -0.90
CA PRO A 9 -3.64 11.25 -0.09
C PRO A 9 -2.37 11.58 -0.86
N GLU A 10 -1.95 12.84 -0.79
CA GLU A 10 -0.77 13.42 -1.48
C GLU A 10 0.55 12.68 -1.17
N THR A 11 0.51 11.71 -0.25
CA THR A 11 1.62 10.82 0.10
C THR A 11 1.35 9.38 -0.39
N PRO A 12 1.75 9.04 -1.65
CA PRO A 12 1.49 7.71 -2.23
C PRO A 12 2.27 6.57 -1.55
N PHE A 13 3.26 6.91 -0.71
CA PHE A 13 4.18 5.98 -0.07
C PHE A 13 3.96 5.89 1.45
N MET A 14 3.36 4.80 1.89
CA MET A 14 2.97 4.57 3.28
C MET A 14 3.85 3.52 3.96
N ASN A 15 3.97 3.61 5.28
CA ASN A 15 4.60 2.56 6.07
C ASN A 15 3.72 1.31 6.09
N VAL A 16 4.30 0.14 6.42
CA VAL A 16 3.58 -1.14 6.44
C VAL A 16 2.33 -1.09 7.33
N LYS A 17 2.40 -0.43 8.49
CA LYS A 17 1.28 -0.31 9.42
C LYS A 17 0.12 0.51 8.85
N ASP A 18 0.42 1.61 8.18
CA ASP A 18 -0.59 2.48 7.61
C ASP A 18 -1.16 1.87 6.33
N ALA A 19 -0.30 1.24 5.52
CA ALA A 19 -0.74 0.46 4.36
C ALA A 19 -1.72 -0.64 4.76
N ALA A 20 -1.45 -1.39 5.84
CA ALA A 20 -2.36 -2.42 6.36
C ALA A 20 -3.75 -1.87 6.71
N ARG A 21 -3.81 -0.68 7.32
CA ARG A 21 -5.08 0.00 7.66
C ARG A 21 -5.85 0.45 6.42
N VAL A 22 -5.14 0.89 5.37
CA VAL A 22 -5.76 1.40 4.14
C VAL A 22 -6.21 0.28 3.21
N THR A 23 -5.42 -0.79 3.08
CA THR A 23 -5.70 -1.90 2.18
C THR A 23 -6.57 -2.99 2.82
N GLY A 24 -6.68 -3.00 4.14
CA GLY A 24 -7.35 -4.07 4.90
C GLY A 24 -6.56 -5.38 4.97
N LEU A 25 -5.30 -5.38 4.51
CA LEU A 25 -4.41 -6.53 4.59
C LEU A 25 -3.67 -6.59 5.93
N SER A 26 -3.28 -7.79 6.36
CA SER A 26 -2.50 -7.94 7.58
C SER A 26 -1.05 -7.47 7.39
N GLU A 27 -0.43 -6.94 8.45
CA GLU A 27 0.98 -6.57 8.42
C GLU A 27 1.88 -7.77 8.11
N CYS A 28 1.52 -8.96 8.61
CA CYS A 28 2.24 -10.21 8.35
C CYS A 28 2.23 -10.56 6.86
N TYR A 29 1.08 -10.40 6.19
CA TYR A 29 0.96 -10.62 4.76
C TYR A 29 1.83 -9.64 3.96
N LEU A 30 1.73 -8.34 4.27
CA LEU A 30 2.52 -7.31 3.59
C LEU A 30 4.03 -7.55 3.77
N ARG A 31 4.49 -7.95 4.97
CA ARG A 31 5.91 -8.27 5.21
C ARG A 31 6.38 -9.51 4.44
N LYS A 32 5.54 -10.53 4.31
CA LYS A 32 5.87 -11.73 3.53
C LYS A 32 6.00 -11.37 2.04
N GLN A 33 5.02 -10.65 1.51
CA GLN A 33 5.02 -10.25 0.10
C GLN A 33 6.12 -9.23 -0.25
N LEU A 34 6.51 -8.37 0.70
CA LEU A 34 7.69 -7.50 0.56
C LEU A 34 8.99 -8.30 0.43
N LYS A 35 9.13 -9.42 1.15
CA LYS A 35 10.29 -10.32 1.01
C LYS A 35 10.28 -11.07 -0.32
N GLU A 36 9.09 -11.45 -0.79
CA GLU A 36 8.91 -12.12 -2.09
C GLU A 36 9.04 -11.16 -3.28
N GLY A 37 9.01 -9.84 -3.03
CA GLY A 37 9.15 -8.80 -4.07
C GLY A 37 7.88 -8.53 -4.88
N ASN A 38 6.72 -9.04 -4.44
CA ASN A 38 5.45 -8.92 -5.17
C ASN A 38 4.81 -7.53 -4.99
N ILE A 39 5.12 -6.84 -3.89
CA ILE A 39 4.53 -5.53 -3.58
C ILE A 39 5.37 -4.39 -4.15
N PRO A 40 4.76 -3.41 -4.84
CA PRO A 40 5.46 -2.21 -5.29
C PRO A 40 5.84 -1.37 -4.07
N HIS A 41 7.14 -1.28 -3.80
CA HIS A 41 7.69 -0.57 -2.65
C HIS A 41 9.00 0.14 -3.00
N ILE A 42 9.36 1.11 -2.18
CA ILE A 42 10.64 1.81 -2.23
C ILE A 42 11.32 1.66 -0.86
N MET A 43 12.63 1.42 -0.89
CA MET A 43 13.48 1.49 0.29
C MET A 43 14.02 2.92 0.44
N SER A 44 13.69 3.57 1.56
CA SER A 44 14.24 4.86 1.96
C SER A 44 15.16 4.64 3.16
N GLY A 45 16.39 4.21 2.88
CA GLY A 45 17.34 3.80 3.91
C GLY A 45 16.82 2.60 4.72
N ARG A 46 16.63 2.77 6.03
CA ARG A 46 16.09 1.73 6.92
C ARG A 46 14.57 1.55 6.80
N CYS A 47 13.87 2.49 6.19
CA CYS A 47 12.42 2.50 6.13
C CYS A 47 11.92 1.95 4.78
N ILE A 48 10.96 1.03 4.82
CA ILE A 48 10.26 0.55 3.62
C ILE A 48 8.96 1.33 3.49
N ARG A 49 8.73 1.90 2.31
CA ARG A 49 7.48 2.58 1.98
C ARG A 49 6.78 1.86 0.83
N ILE A 50 5.53 1.48 1.06
CA ILE A 50 4.68 0.76 0.11
C ILE A 50 3.94 1.78 -0.77
N ASN A 51 3.96 1.56 -2.08
CA ASN A 51 3.13 2.31 -3.02
C ASN A 51 1.71 1.73 -3.00
N VAL A 52 0.86 2.28 -2.14
CA VAL A 52 -0.51 1.78 -1.93
C VAL A 52 -1.37 1.91 -3.21
N PRO A 53 -1.34 3.03 -3.96
CA PRO A 53 -2.08 3.13 -5.21
C PRO A 53 -1.70 2.08 -6.26
N ALA A 54 -0.41 1.80 -6.43
CA ALA A 54 0.05 0.77 -7.37
C ALA A 54 -0.38 -0.64 -6.92
N LEU A 55 -0.30 -0.92 -5.62
CA LEU A 55 -0.75 -2.19 -5.06
C LEU A 55 -2.26 -2.39 -5.26
N LEU A 56 -3.08 -1.37 -5.01
CA LEU A 56 -4.53 -1.46 -5.25
C LEU A 56 -4.84 -1.70 -6.74
N ARG A 57 -4.14 -1.01 -7.66
CA ARG A 57 -4.27 -1.26 -9.10
C ARG A 57 -3.90 -2.69 -9.49
N GLN A 58 -2.86 -3.28 -8.88
CA GLN A 58 -2.50 -4.67 -9.12
C GLN A 58 -3.60 -5.63 -8.64
N MET A 59 -4.23 -5.34 -7.50
CA MET A 59 -5.32 -6.16 -6.97
C MET A 59 -6.59 -6.03 -7.81
N ASP A 60 -6.93 -4.82 -8.27
CA ASP A 60 -8.07 -4.58 -9.15
C ASP A 60 -7.85 -5.13 -10.58
N ALA A 61 -6.59 -5.28 -11.01
CA ALA A 61 -6.22 -5.91 -12.26
C ALA A 61 -6.38 -7.45 -12.23
N VAL A 62 -6.51 -8.04 -11.04
CA VAL A 62 -6.94 -9.44 -10.87
C VAL A 62 -8.47 -9.44 -10.83
N LYS A 63 -9.10 -9.31 -12.00
CA LYS A 63 -10.55 -9.47 -12.18
C LYS A 63 -10.84 -10.49 -13.27
#